data_AF-A0A8E0IIY8-F1
#
_entry.id   AF-A0A8E0IIY8-F1
#
_cell.length_a   1.000
_cell.length_b   1.000
_cell.length_c   1.000
_cell.angle_alpha   90.00
_cell.angle_beta   90.00
_cell.angle_gamma   90.00
#
_symmetry.space_group_name_H-M   'P 1'
#
loop_
_entity.id
_entity.type
_entity.pdbx_description
1 polymer ?
#
loop_
_entity_poly.entity_id
_entity_poly.type
_entity_poly.pdbx_seq_one_letter_code
_entity_poly.pdbx_strand_id
1 'polypeptide(L)'
;MVALWRTRLRQHVQEQQKYLRLVFNDHFVLVLLILFGGALYAYSLLVKTLHPSWWLALCLAVIFTALIALGQLATLAQAPDQVFLLPKAEAFSDYLLKARRYSMMLPATLLGFAALAMWPLFAQLGQDPISATVTLLLAVWLFKDLDLWLQLLQRYHLPINWRHPRLVLLVITFAALFLGFYL
;
A
#
# COMPACT_ATOMS: atom_id res chain seq x y z
N MET A 1 8.47 13.38 -22.86
CA MET A 1 7.96 13.20 -21.48
C MET A 1 8.38 11.87 -20.87
N VAL A 2 8.12 10.73 -21.52
CA VAL A 2 8.43 9.38 -20.98
C VAL A 2 9.93 9.15 -20.75
N ALA A 3 10.80 9.60 -21.67
CA ALA A 3 12.25 9.50 -21.50
C ALA A 3 12.74 10.31 -20.28
N LEU A 4 12.28 11.55 -20.14
CA LEU A 4 12.61 12.43 -19.00
C LEU A 4 12.18 11.81 -17.67
N TRP A 5 10.99 11.19 -17.62
CA TRP A 5 10.63 10.41 -16.45
C TRP A 5 11.66 9.33 -16.17
N ARG A 6 11.91 8.43 -17.13
CA ARG A 6 12.76 7.25 -16.91
C ARG A 6 14.11 7.66 -16.33
N THR A 7 14.66 8.79 -16.78
CA THR A 7 15.87 9.38 -16.21
C THR A 7 15.70 9.75 -14.73
N ARG A 8 14.68 10.53 -14.38
CA ARG A 8 14.39 10.92 -12.97
C ARG A 8 14.11 9.71 -12.07
N LEU A 9 13.41 8.70 -12.58
CA LEU A 9 13.14 7.46 -11.84
C LEU A 9 14.43 6.71 -11.54
N ARG A 10 15.34 6.59 -12.52
CA ARG A 10 16.64 5.94 -12.31
C ARG A 10 17.47 6.68 -11.26
N GLN A 11 17.52 8.01 -11.32
CA GLN A 11 18.22 8.81 -10.31
C GLN A 11 17.65 8.58 -8.92
N HIS A 12 16.32 8.63 -8.78
CA HIS A 12 15.66 8.36 -7.51
C HIS A 12 15.98 6.96 -6.98
N VAL A 13 15.89 5.92 -7.81
CA VAL A 13 16.20 4.53 -7.41
C VAL A 13 17.67 4.38 -7.01
N GLN A 14 18.60 5.02 -7.73
CA GLN A 14 20.03 5.00 -7.38
C GLN A 14 20.30 5.66 -6.02
N GLU A 15 19.66 6.80 -5.74
CA GLU A 15 19.74 7.43 -4.42
C GLU A 15 19.17 6.52 -3.34
N GLN A 16 17.97 5.95 -3.54
CA GLN A 16 17.38 5.01 -2.59
C GLN A 16 18.29 3.79 -2.34
N GLN A 17 18.91 3.23 -3.39
CA GLN A 17 19.83 2.11 -3.25
C GLN A 17 21.07 2.48 -2.42
N LYS A 18 21.61 3.70 -2.61
CA LYS A 18 22.72 4.20 -1.80
C LYS A 18 22.34 4.25 -0.32
N TYR A 19 21.16 4.76 0.01
CA TYR A 19 20.67 4.80 1.40
C TYR A 19 20.37 3.41 1.95
N LEU A 20 19.77 2.52 1.15
CA LEU A 20 19.53 1.13 1.56
C LEU A 20 20.82 0.42 1.94
N ARG A 21 21.93 0.62 1.20
CA ARG A 21 23.23 0.05 1.56
C ARG A 21 23.79 0.61 2.87
N LEU A 22 23.48 1.86 3.21
CA LEU A 22 23.90 2.46 4.48
C LEU A 22 23.12 1.87 5.67
N VAL A 23 21.82 1.57 5.47
CA VAL A 23 20.97 0.97 6.51
C VAL A 23 21.23 -0.54 6.65
N PHE A 24 21.29 -1.26 5.53
CA PHE A 24 21.56 -2.70 5.46
C PHE A 24 23.06 -2.99 5.44
N ASN A 25 23.76 -2.59 6.49
CA ASN A 25 25.14 -3.02 6.73
C ASN A 25 25.19 -4.49 7.21
N ASP A 26 26.32 -5.18 7.03
CA ASP A 26 26.47 -6.62 7.29
C ASP A 26 26.00 -7.05 8.70
N HIS A 27 26.35 -6.29 9.75
CA HIS A 27 25.91 -6.61 11.11
C HIS A 27 24.41 -6.38 11.33
N PHE A 28 23.84 -5.34 10.71
CA PHE A 28 22.42 -5.03 10.84
C PHE A 28 21.55 -6.08 10.15
N VAL A 29 22.01 -6.61 9.01
CA VAL A 29 21.32 -7.70 8.30
C VAL A 29 21.18 -8.94 9.18
N LEU A 30 22.21 -9.30 9.95
CA LEU A 30 22.16 -10.44 10.87
C LEU A 30 21.14 -10.22 11.99
N VAL A 31 21.11 -9.03 12.58
CA VAL A 31 20.08 -8.67 13.60
C VAL A 31 18.68 -8.75 13.01
N LEU A 32 18.47 -8.23 11.80
CA LEU A 32 17.19 -8.27 11.11
C LEU A 32 16.75 -9.70 10.80
N LEU A 33 17.67 -10.59 10.44
CA LEU A 33 17.38 -12.01 10.21
C LEU A 33 16.90 -12.71 11.48
N ILE A 34 17.57 -12.47 12.62
CA ILE A 34 17.17 -13.02 13.92
C ILE A 34 15.80 -12.48 14.33
N LEU A 35 15.58 -11.16 14.22
CA LEU A 35 14.29 -10.53 14.52
C LEU A 35 13.18 -11.05 13.62
N PHE A 36 13.45 -11.20 12.32
CA PHE A 36 12.47 -11.74 11.37
C PHE A 36 12.14 -13.19 11.67
N GLY A 37 13.14 -14.02 11.98
CA GLY A 37 12.92 -15.41 12.42
C GLY A 37 12.10 -15.50 13.70
N GLY A 38 12.40 -14.66 14.70
CA GLY A 38 11.62 -14.56 15.93
C GLY A 38 10.18 -14.10 15.69
N ALA A 39 9.99 -13.10 14.82
CA ALA A 39 8.67 -12.62 14.43
C ALA A 39 7.86 -13.72 13.71
N LEU A 40 8.48 -14.48 12.80
CA LEU A 40 7.84 -15.62 12.12
C LEU A 40 7.44 -16.72 13.10
N TYR A 41 8.31 -17.02 14.07
CA TYR A 41 8.01 -18.00 15.12
C TYR A 41 6.85 -17.54 16.00
N ALA A 42 6.88 -16.29 16.49
CA ALA A 42 5.81 -15.71 17.28
C ALA A 42 4.48 -15.68 16.50
N TYR A 43 4.52 -15.32 15.22
CA TYR A 43 3.37 -15.38 14.32
C TYR A 43 2.80 -16.80 14.23
N SER A 44 3.65 -17.81 14.01
CA SER A 44 3.20 -19.19 13.89
C SER A 44 2.53 -19.73 15.16
N LEU A 45 2.99 -19.29 16.33
CA LEU A 45 2.40 -19.65 17.62
C LEU A 45 1.06 -18.94 17.82
N LEU A 46 1.00 -17.66 17.46
CA LEU A 46 -0.22 -16.85 17.53
C LEU A 46 -1.30 -17.51 16.69
N VAL A 47 -1.03 -17.78 15.40
CA VAL A 47 -1.91 -18.55 14.50
C VAL A 47 -2.41 -19.79 15.25
N LYS A 48 -1.54 -20.73 15.65
CA LYS A 48 -1.93 -21.99 16.31
C LYS A 48 -2.81 -21.85 17.56
N THR A 49 -2.67 -20.78 18.32
CA THR A 49 -3.35 -20.56 19.61
C THR A 49 -4.59 -19.67 19.50
N LEU A 50 -4.86 -19.12 18.32
CA LEU A 50 -6.01 -18.27 18.10
C LEU A 50 -7.32 -19.06 18.13
N HIS A 51 -8.21 -18.63 19.01
CA HIS A 51 -9.62 -19.00 18.97
C HIS A 51 -10.41 -17.94 18.20
N PRO A 52 -11.40 -18.35 17.38
CA PRO A 52 -12.26 -17.43 16.66
C PRO A 52 -12.98 -16.52 17.65
N SER A 53 -12.75 -15.21 17.51
CA SER A 53 -13.26 -14.20 18.43
C SER A 53 -13.61 -12.91 17.68
N TRP A 54 -14.65 -12.23 18.17
CA TRP A 54 -15.21 -11.04 17.51
C TRP A 54 -14.22 -9.86 17.44
N TRP A 55 -13.28 -9.77 18.39
CA TRP A 55 -12.25 -8.72 18.45
C TRP A 55 -11.11 -8.94 17.45
N LEU A 56 -10.89 -10.18 17.00
CA LEU A 56 -9.85 -10.50 16.02
C LEU A 56 -10.14 -9.85 14.66
N ALA A 57 -11.39 -9.95 14.18
CA ALA A 57 -11.84 -9.29 12.97
C ALA A 57 -11.68 -7.75 13.06
N LEU A 58 -11.96 -7.16 14.22
CA LEU A 58 -11.77 -5.73 14.47
C LEU A 58 -10.29 -5.33 14.39
N CYS A 59 -9.41 -6.06 15.08
CA CYS A 59 -7.96 -5.81 15.03
C CYS A 59 -7.41 -5.90 13.60
N LEU A 60 -7.83 -6.92 12.84
CA LEU A 60 -7.39 -7.10 11.46
C LEU A 60 -7.88 -5.99 10.53
N ALA A 61 -9.15 -5.59 10.66
CA ALA A 61 -9.69 -4.47 9.90
C ALA A 61 -8.91 -3.18 10.18
N VAL A 62 -8.59 -2.88 11.44
CA VAL A 62 -7.76 -1.71 11.80
C VAL A 62 -6.37 -1.80 11.16
N ILE A 63 -5.71 -2.95 11.26
CA ILE A 63 -4.36 -3.16 10.71
C ILE A 63 -4.36 -2.95 9.19
N PHE A 64 -5.30 -3.56 8.47
CA PHE A 64 -5.38 -3.42 7.01
C PHE A 64 -5.77 -2.01 6.58
N THR A 65 -6.70 -1.35 7.27
CA THR A 65 -7.02 0.06 6.99
C THR A 65 -5.81 0.96 7.21
N ALA A 66 -5.05 0.75 8.30
CA ALA A 66 -3.81 1.48 8.54
C ALA A 66 -2.76 1.21 7.44
N LEU A 67 -2.65 -0.04 6.99
CA LEU A 67 -1.73 -0.44 5.92
C LEU A 67 -2.11 0.19 4.57
N ILE A 68 -3.41 0.32 4.27
CA ILE A 68 -3.91 1.05 3.08
C ILE A 68 -3.59 2.54 3.19
N ALA A 69 -3.70 3.13 4.39
CA ALA A 69 -3.38 4.54 4.63
C ALA A 69 -1.88 4.85 4.44
N LEU A 70 -1.01 3.84 4.57
CA LEU A 70 0.41 3.95 4.27
C LEU A 70 0.65 3.97 2.75
N GLY A 71 1.52 4.87 2.29
CA GLY A 71 1.86 5.06 0.87
C GLY A 71 1.28 6.36 0.30
N GLN A 72 2.16 7.32 0.02
CA GLN A 72 1.85 8.59 -0.61
C GLN A 72 2.21 8.55 -2.10
N LEU A 73 1.49 9.33 -2.90
CA LEU A 73 1.73 9.42 -4.33
C LEU A 73 3.05 10.17 -4.62
N ALA A 74 4.03 9.43 -5.13
CA ALA A 74 5.32 9.95 -5.56
C ALA A 74 5.26 10.37 -7.04
N THR A 75 4.82 11.61 -7.29
CA THR A 75 4.71 12.13 -8.68
C THR A 75 6.06 12.34 -9.36
N LEU A 76 7.18 12.41 -8.62
CA LEU A 76 8.52 12.79 -9.14
C LEU A 76 8.52 14.10 -9.96
N ALA A 77 7.43 14.86 -9.89
CA ALA A 77 7.24 16.14 -10.55
C ALA A 77 7.81 17.23 -9.64
N GLN A 78 8.65 18.08 -10.21
CA GLN A 78 9.32 19.15 -9.48
C GLN A 78 8.46 20.42 -9.56
N ALA A 79 8.53 21.29 -8.56
CA ALA A 79 7.74 22.54 -8.52
C ALA A 79 7.76 23.38 -9.82
N PRO A 80 8.89 23.55 -10.55
CA PRO A 80 8.89 24.34 -11.79
C PRO A 80 8.19 23.64 -12.97
N ASP A 81 7.97 22.33 -12.92
CA ASP A 81 7.29 21.59 -14.00
C ASP A 81 5.81 22.01 -14.16
N GLN A 82 5.20 22.56 -13.10
CA GLN A 82 3.80 23.02 -13.12
C GLN A 82 3.57 24.21 -14.05
N VAL A 83 4.59 25.06 -14.25
CA VAL A 83 4.50 26.26 -15.11
C VAL A 83 5.03 25.96 -16.51
N PHE A 84 6.13 25.20 -16.61
CA PHE A 84 6.78 24.90 -17.89
C PHE A 84 6.07 23.83 -18.73
N LEU A 85 5.29 22.94 -18.11
CA LEU A 85 4.63 21.83 -18.83
C LEU A 85 3.17 22.11 -19.18
N LEU A 86 2.62 23.28 -18.85
CA LEU A 86 1.27 23.73 -19.26
C LEU A 86 1.05 23.63 -20.79
N PRO A 87 2.01 23.98 -21.66
CA PRO A 87 1.85 23.84 -23.12
C PRO A 87 1.76 22.38 -23.59
N LYS A 88 2.09 21.42 -22.73
CA LYS A 88 2.15 19.98 -23.02
C LYS A 88 1.24 19.18 -22.08
N ALA A 89 0.09 19.75 -21.71
CA ALA A 89 -0.88 19.16 -20.78
C ALA A 89 -1.30 17.74 -21.17
N GLU A 90 -1.54 17.47 -22.46
CA GLU A 90 -1.93 16.14 -22.94
C GLU A 90 -0.85 15.09 -22.66
N ALA A 91 0.41 15.39 -22.98
CA ALA A 91 1.56 14.50 -22.73
C ALA A 91 1.93 14.39 -21.24
N PHE A 92 1.41 15.28 -20.39
CA PHE A 92 1.60 15.26 -18.95
C PHE A 92 0.61 14.30 -18.27
N SER A 93 -0.56 14.05 -18.85
CA SER A 93 -1.51 13.05 -18.34
C SER A 93 -0.90 11.63 -18.37
N ASP A 94 -0.24 11.26 -19.47
CA ASP A 94 0.52 10.01 -19.61
C ASP A 94 1.67 9.87 -18.61
N TYR A 95 2.27 11.00 -18.22
CA TYR A 95 3.27 11.06 -17.16
C TYR A 95 2.60 10.79 -15.80
N LEU A 96 1.47 11.40 -15.49
CA LEU A 96 0.81 11.16 -14.20
C LEU A 96 0.26 9.74 -14.06
N LEU A 97 -0.28 9.17 -15.14
CA LEU A 97 -0.83 7.81 -15.14
C LEU A 97 0.23 6.76 -14.84
N LYS A 98 1.38 6.85 -15.51
CA LYS A 98 2.44 5.90 -15.18
C LYS A 98 2.95 6.21 -13.75
N ALA A 99 2.94 7.47 -13.26
CA ALA A 99 3.55 7.82 -11.97
C ALA A 99 2.72 7.27 -10.82
N ARG A 100 1.40 7.26 -11.03
CA ARG A 100 0.45 6.48 -10.24
C ARG A 100 0.78 4.99 -10.28
N ARG A 101 0.96 4.40 -11.47
CA ARG A 101 1.28 2.97 -11.61
C ARG A 101 2.57 2.59 -10.87
N TYR A 102 3.61 3.42 -10.96
CA TYR A 102 4.84 3.22 -10.20
C TYR A 102 4.60 3.35 -8.69
N SER A 103 3.87 4.38 -8.26
CA SER A 103 3.50 4.59 -6.86
C SER A 103 2.62 3.46 -6.31
N MET A 104 1.89 2.74 -7.17
CA MET A 104 1.08 1.59 -6.78
C MET A 104 1.90 0.32 -6.58
N MET A 105 3.06 0.16 -7.24
CA MET A 105 3.84 -1.08 -7.15
C MET A 105 4.32 -1.37 -5.72
N LEU A 106 4.83 -0.37 -5.00
CA LEU A 106 5.37 -0.56 -3.65
C LEU A 106 4.27 -0.88 -2.61
N PRO A 107 3.15 -0.13 -2.54
CA PRO A 107 2.04 -0.50 -1.67
C PRO A 107 1.38 -1.82 -2.08
N ALA A 108 1.25 -2.11 -3.38
CA ALA A 108 0.62 -3.34 -3.85
C ALA A 108 1.42 -4.59 -3.46
N THR A 109 2.76 -4.54 -3.51
CA THR A 109 3.60 -5.65 -3.03
C THR A 109 3.50 -5.81 -1.52
N LEU A 110 3.58 -4.71 -0.75
CA LEU A 110 3.45 -4.75 0.71
C LEU A 110 2.09 -5.31 1.16
N LEU A 111 1.00 -4.80 0.57
CA LEU A 111 -0.37 -5.25 0.84
C LEU A 111 -0.58 -6.69 0.37
N GLY A 112 0.02 -7.09 -0.75
CA GLY A 112 -0.03 -8.46 -1.25
C GLY A 112 0.67 -9.45 -0.32
N PHE A 113 1.85 -9.10 0.20
CA PHE A 113 2.53 -9.92 1.21
C PHE A 113 1.74 -10.00 2.52
N ALA A 114 1.14 -8.90 2.98
CA ALA A 114 0.28 -8.90 4.16
C ALA A 114 -0.98 -9.77 3.97
N ALA A 115 -1.61 -9.70 2.79
CA ALA A 115 -2.74 -10.55 2.43
C ALA A 115 -2.37 -12.04 2.38
N LEU A 116 -1.23 -12.38 1.80
CA LEU A 116 -0.73 -13.76 1.78
C LEU A 116 -0.37 -14.27 3.17
N ALA A 117 0.19 -13.41 4.03
CA ALA A 117 0.44 -13.76 5.42
C ALA A 117 -0.86 -14.16 6.14
N MET A 118 -2.02 -13.65 5.71
CA MET A 118 -3.34 -13.94 6.27
C MET A 118 -3.87 -15.35 5.94
N TRP A 119 -3.32 -16.00 4.92
CA TRP A 119 -3.78 -17.32 4.46
C TRP A 119 -3.92 -18.38 5.57
N PRO A 120 -2.89 -18.67 6.40
CA PRO A 120 -3.01 -19.67 7.46
C PRO A 120 -4.04 -19.31 8.53
N LEU A 121 -4.33 -18.02 8.73
CA LEU A 121 -5.35 -17.56 9.68
C LEU A 121 -6.76 -17.89 9.18
N PHE A 122 -7.04 -17.68 7.90
CA PHE A 122 -8.34 -18.04 7.32
C PHE A 122 -8.62 -19.53 7.39
N ALA A 123 -7.61 -20.36 7.10
CA ALA A 123 -7.72 -21.82 7.23
C ALA A 123 -8.09 -22.26 8.65
N GLN A 124 -7.68 -21.49 9.65
CA GLN A 124 -7.92 -21.79 11.06
C GLN A 124 -9.24 -21.23 11.59
N LEU A 125 -9.74 -20.16 10.98
CA LEU A 125 -11.08 -19.62 11.23
C LEU A 125 -12.19 -20.47 10.59
N GLY A 126 -11.84 -21.52 9.83
CA GLY A 126 -12.81 -22.38 9.15
C GLY A 126 -13.41 -21.77 7.89
N GLN A 127 -12.83 -20.68 7.38
CA GLN A 127 -13.17 -20.10 6.09
C GLN A 127 -12.34 -20.76 4.98
N ASP A 128 -12.86 -20.76 3.77
CA ASP A 128 -12.11 -21.19 2.58
C ASP A 128 -10.91 -20.25 2.35
N PRO A 129 -9.66 -20.70 2.57
CA PRO A 129 -8.50 -19.81 2.62
C PRO A 129 -8.21 -19.18 1.25
N ILE A 130 -8.57 -19.87 0.17
CA ILE A 130 -8.35 -19.41 -1.20
C ILE A 130 -9.28 -18.23 -1.51
N SER A 131 -10.59 -18.39 -1.31
CA SER A 131 -11.57 -17.36 -1.63
C SER A 131 -11.42 -16.15 -0.72
N ALA A 132 -11.21 -16.36 0.60
CA ALA A 132 -10.99 -15.29 1.56
C ALA A 132 -9.72 -14.48 1.25
N THR A 133 -8.62 -15.15 0.89
CA THR A 133 -7.38 -14.43 0.52
C THR A 133 -7.54 -13.66 -0.79
N VAL A 134 -8.19 -14.24 -1.80
CA VAL A 134 -8.40 -13.57 -3.10
C VAL A 134 -9.34 -12.37 -2.96
N THR A 135 -10.44 -12.51 -2.22
CA THR A 135 -11.38 -11.41 -1.96
C THR A 135 -10.72 -10.27 -1.18
N LEU A 136 -9.94 -10.58 -0.14
CA LEU A 136 -9.16 -9.59 0.60
C LEU A 136 -8.13 -8.88 -0.30
N LEU A 137 -7.40 -9.63 -1.14
CA LEU A 137 -6.40 -9.07 -2.04
C LEU A 137 -7.04 -8.08 -3.03
N LEU A 138 -8.14 -8.49 -3.66
CA LEU A 138 -8.89 -7.65 -4.59
C LEU A 138 -9.45 -6.40 -3.90
N ALA A 139 -10.04 -6.54 -2.71
CA ALA A 139 -10.58 -5.41 -1.95
C ALA A 139 -9.47 -4.40 -1.60
N VAL A 140 -8.35 -4.88 -1.06
CA VAL A 140 -7.23 -4.05 -0.63
C VAL A 140 -6.57 -3.35 -1.83
N TRP A 141 -6.40 -4.03 -2.97
CA TRP A 141 -5.90 -3.41 -4.20
C TRP A 141 -6.85 -2.36 -4.75
N LEU A 142 -8.15 -2.63 -4.77
CA LEU A 142 -9.17 -1.69 -5.24
C LEU A 142 -9.16 -0.42 -4.37
N PHE A 143 -9.24 -0.59 -3.04
CA PHE A 143 -9.21 0.52 -2.11
C PHE A 143 -7.91 1.33 -2.20
N LYS A 144 -6.78 0.69 -2.47
CA LYS A 144 -5.51 1.41 -2.66
C LYS A 144 -5.46 2.18 -3.98
N ASP A 145 -5.99 1.65 -5.08
CA ASP A 145 -6.09 2.40 -6.34
C ASP A 145 -7.00 3.63 -6.17
N LEU A 146 -8.12 3.48 -5.44
CA LEU A 146 -9.01 4.60 -5.12
C LEU A 146 -8.34 5.67 -4.24
N ASP A 147 -7.58 5.27 -3.21
CA ASP A 147 -6.80 6.21 -2.38
C ASP A 147 -5.76 6.98 -3.22
N LEU A 148 -5.04 6.29 -4.12
CA LEU A 148 -4.07 6.94 -5.01
C LEU A 148 -4.74 7.88 -6.01
N TRP A 149 -5.90 7.52 -6.56
CA TRP A 149 -6.69 8.41 -7.42
C TRP A 149 -7.12 9.67 -6.67
N LEU A 150 -7.61 9.51 -5.45
CA LEU A 150 -8.05 10.61 -4.62
C LEU A 150 -6.89 11.55 -4.25
N GLN A 151 -5.71 10.99 -3.95
CA GLN A 151 -4.49 11.77 -3.74
C GLN A 151 -4.06 12.55 -5.00
N LEU A 152 -4.22 11.96 -6.19
CA LEU A 152 -3.93 12.65 -7.46
C LEU A 152 -4.88 13.84 -7.66
N LEU A 153 -6.19 13.63 -7.47
CA LEU A 153 -7.21 14.67 -7.63
C LEU A 153 -7.00 15.84 -6.65
N GLN A 154 -6.67 15.54 -5.39
CA GLN A 154 -6.36 16.56 -4.38
C GLN A 154 -5.12 17.39 -4.75
N ARG A 155 -4.07 16.75 -5.27
CA ARG A 155 -2.81 17.42 -5.60
C ARG A 155 -2.94 18.39 -6.78
N TYR A 156 -3.89 18.13 -7.68
CA TYR A 156 -4.19 18.98 -8.83
C TYR A 156 -5.39 19.92 -8.62
N HIS A 157 -5.83 20.11 -7.37
CA HIS A 157 -6.87 21.07 -6.97
C HIS A 157 -8.16 20.98 -7.80
N LEU A 158 -8.55 19.77 -8.22
CA LEU A 158 -9.85 19.57 -8.85
C LEU A 158 -10.94 19.81 -7.79
N PRO A 159 -12.09 20.42 -8.16
CA PRO A 159 -13.11 20.86 -7.22
C PRO A 159 -13.83 19.66 -6.60
N ILE A 160 -13.25 19.12 -5.53
CA ILE A 160 -13.89 18.14 -4.66
C ILE A 160 -14.45 18.90 -3.47
N ASN A 161 -15.79 18.90 -3.35
CA ASN A 161 -16.55 19.67 -2.36
C ASN A 161 -16.34 19.19 -0.89
N TRP A 162 -15.65 18.06 -0.70
CA TRP A 162 -15.41 17.47 0.61
C TRP A 162 -14.14 18.03 1.23
N ARG A 163 -14.21 18.48 2.50
CA ARG A 163 -13.04 19.01 3.23
C ARG A 163 -11.95 17.96 3.48
N HIS A 164 -12.34 16.69 3.70
CA HIS A 164 -11.41 15.57 3.97
C HIS A 164 -11.81 14.26 3.26
N PRO A 165 -11.75 14.19 1.92
CA PRO A 165 -12.24 13.04 1.16
C PRO A 165 -11.43 11.77 1.41
N ARG A 166 -10.16 11.90 1.83
CA ARG A 166 -9.30 10.77 2.21
C ARG A 166 -9.75 10.09 3.51
N LEU A 167 -10.21 10.85 4.49
CA LEU A 167 -10.71 10.28 5.76
C LEU A 167 -11.99 9.50 5.52
N VAL A 168 -12.88 10.02 4.68
CA VAL A 168 -14.13 9.33 4.31
C VAL A 168 -13.82 7.99 3.65
N LEU A 169 -12.85 7.95 2.73
CA LEU A 169 -12.43 6.71 2.08
C LEU A 169 -11.88 5.70 3.09
N LEU A 170 -11.04 6.12 4.04
CA LEU A 170 -10.50 5.24 5.09
C LEU A 170 -11.57 4.70 6.05
N VAL A 171 -12.60 5.49 6.36
CA VAL A 171 -13.73 5.01 7.17
C VAL A 171 -14.54 3.97 6.39
N ILE A 172 -14.77 4.20 5.10
CA ILE A 172 -15.46 3.23 4.22
C ILE A 172 -14.64 1.95 4.09
N THR A 173 -13.30 2.03 3.95
CA THR A 173 -12.46 0.84 3.85
C THR A 173 -12.52 0.01 5.13
N PHE A 174 -12.47 0.66 6.29
CA PHE A 174 -12.59 -0.01 7.58
C PHE A 174 -13.92 -0.74 7.71
N ALA A 175 -15.04 -0.07 7.40
CA ALA A 175 -16.36 -0.68 7.43
C ALA A 175 -16.49 -1.86 6.45
N ALA A 176 -15.98 -1.72 5.23
CA ALA A 176 -16.02 -2.76 4.22
C ALA A 176 -15.18 -3.98 4.59
N LEU A 177 -13.96 -3.77 5.12
CA LEU A 177 -13.10 -4.86 5.58
C LEU A 177 -13.68 -5.56 6.81
N PHE A 178 -14.20 -4.80 7.77
CA PHE A 178 -14.85 -5.35 8.95
C PHE A 178 -16.03 -6.25 8.57
N LEU A 179 -16.94 -5.77 7.70
CA LEU A 179 -18.04 -6.58 7.17
C LEU A 179 -17.55 -7.81 6.39
N GLY A 180 -16.48 -7.65 5.60
CA GLY A 180 -15.89 -8.74 4.83
C GLY A 180 -15.29 -9.87 5.68
N PHE A 181 -14.82 -9.58 6.89
CA PHE A 181 -14.34 -10.60 7.83
C PHE A 181 -15.45 -11.34 8.58
N TYR A 182 -16.69 -10.81 8.58
CA TYR A 182 -17.85 -11.45 9.21
C TYR A 182 -18.67 -12.34 8.26
N LEU A 183 -18.52 -12.15 6.95
CA LEU A 183 -19.09 -13.00 5.89
C LEU A 183 -18.22 -14.25 5.68
#